data_AF-A0A381L1A3-F1
#
_entry.id   AF-A0A381L1A3-F1
#
_cell.length_a   1.000
_cell.length_b   1.000
_cell.length_c   1.000
_cell.angle_alpha   90.00
_cell.angle_beta   90.00
_cell.angle_gamma   90.00
#
_symmetry.space_group_name_H-M   'P 1'
#
loop_
_entity.id
_entity.type
_entity.pdbx_description
1 polymer ?
#
loop_
_entity_poly.entity_id
_entity_poly.type
_entity_poly.pdbx_seq_one_letter_code
_entity_poly.pdbx_strand_id
1 'polypeptide(L)' 'IDEFSPCFNGVKELAFELRQILFGENTNFIDTPRESAVLYDPIITAFLNTIKKINNGIIRNETWTLRA' A
#
# COMPACT_ATOMS: atom_id res chain seq x y z
N ILE A 1 -10.31 12.67 4.42
CA ILE A 1 -10.00 12.30 3.01
C ILE A 1 -10.13 10.80 3.01
N ASP A 2 -11.34 10.30 2.79
CA ASP A 2 -11.68 8.93 3.22
C ASP A 2 -11.96 8.00 2.05
N GLU A 3 -11.83 8.45 0.81
CA GLU A 3 -11.99 7.59 -0.36
C GLU A 3 -10.94 7.85 -1.43
N PHE A 4 -10.08 6.84 -1.63
CA PHE A 4 -9.26 6.73 -2.82
C PHE A 4 -10.17 6.48 -4.03
N SER A 5 -9.83 7.10 -5.18
CA SER A 5 -10.52 6.87 -6.44
C SER A 5 -10.57 5.37 -6.78
N PRO A 6 -11.64 4.86 -7.42
CA PRO A 6 -11.77 3.43 -7.75
C PRO A 6 -10.59 2.84 -8.55
N CYS A 7 -9.91 3.65 -9.39
CA CYS A 7 -8.69 3.18 -10.08
C CYS A 7 -7.56 2.77 -9.11
N PHE A 8 -7.57 3.28 -7.89
CA PHE A 8 -6.62 2.91 -6.84
C PHE A 8 -7.13 1.75 -5.96
N ASN A 9 -8.31 1.18 -6.21
CA ASN A 9 -8.81 0.02 -5.46
C ASN A 9 -7.78 -1.11 -5.44
N GLY A 10 -7.14 -1.36 -6.58
CA GLY A 10 -6.10 -2.37 -6.72
C GLY A 10 -4.88 -2.15 -5.82
N VAL A 11 -4.60 -0.92 -5.39
CA VAL A 11 -3.45 -0.59 -4.53
C VAL A 11 -3.84 -0.11 -3.13
N LYS A 12 -5.13 -0.13 -2.77
CA LYS A 12 -5.61 0.21 -1.41
C LYS A 12 -4.95 -0.67 -0.35
N GLU A 13 -4.78 -1.95 -0.66
CA GLU A 13 -4.14 -2.90 0.25
C GLU A 13 -2.66 -2.55 0.48
N LEU A 14 -1.91 -2.20 -0.58
CA LEU A 14 -0.53 -1.71 -0.46
C LEU A 14 -0.46 -0.42 0.38
N ALA A 15 -1.36 0.53 0.15
CA ALA A 15 -1.40 1.77 0.92
C ALA A 15 -1.67 1.50 2.42
N PHE A 16 -2.53 0.53 2.73
CA PHE A 16 -2.79 0.11 4.10
C PHE A 16 -1.57 -0.57 4.74
N GLU A 17 -0.91 -1.51 4.03
CA GLU A 17 0.32 -2.16 4.50
C GLU A 17 1.42 -1.14 4.78
N LEU A 18 1.66 -0.19 3.87
CA LEU A 18 2.64 0.87 4.05
C LEU A 18 2.32 1.75 5.27
N ARG A 19 1.04 2.06 5.50
CA ARG A 19 0.62 2.80 6.70
C ARG A 19 0.97 2.01 7.97
N GLN A 20 0.72 0.71 8.00
CA GLN A 20 1.06 -0.13 9.15
C GLN A 20 2.57 -0.22 9.36
N ILE A 21 3.36 -0.34 8.29
CA ILE A 21 4.82 -0.39 8.38
C ILE A 21 5.39 0.92 8.94
N LEU A 22 4.89 2.06 8.46
CA LEU A 22 5.42 3.37 8.82
C LEU A 22 4.98 3.85 10.21
N PHE A 23 3.77 3.46 10.64
CA PHE A 23 3.14 4.03 11.84
C PHE A 23 2.77 2.98 12.90
N GLY A 24 2.83 1.68 12.60
CA GLY A 24 2.41 0.61 13.51
C GLY A 24 0.95 0.72 13.96
N GLU A 25 0.61 0.06 15.07
CA GLU A 25 -0.71 0.16 15.71
C GLU A 25 -0.88 1.45 16.53
N ASN A 26 0.21 2.06 16.98
CA ASN A 26 0.18 3.28 17.78
C ASN A 26 0.32 4.50 16.89
N THR A 27 -0.75 5.30 16.79
CA THR A 27 -0.80 6.57 16.06
C THR A 27 0.05 7.69 16.68
N ASN A 28 1.12 7.38 17.41
CA ASN A 28 2.05 8.39 17.90
C ASN A 28 3.05 8.70 16.77
N PHE A 29 2.60 9.59 15.87
CA PHE A 29 3.21 10.01 14.60
C PHE A 29 4.62 10.63 14.68
N ILE A 30 5.31 10.59 15.82
CA ILE A 30 6.51 11.43 16.05
C ILE A 30 7.83 10.63 16.03
N ASP A 31 7.82 9.32 16.24
CA ASP A 31 9.06 8.54 16.21
C ASP A 31 9.24 7.85 14.86
N THR A 32 10.07 8.45 14.00
CA THR A 32 10.69 7.68 12.91
C THR A 32 11.64 6.67 13.56
N PRO A 33 11.51 5.36 13.29
CA PRO A 33 12.44 4.35 13.80
C PRO A 33 13.89 4.78 13.55
N ARG A 34 14.72 4.80 14.61
CA ARG A 34 16.14 5.19 14.51
C ARG A 34 16.93 4.28 13.56
N GLU A 35 16.47 3.05 13.37
CA GLU A 35 17.07 2.08 12.48
C GLU A 35 16.26 1.98 11.18
N SER A 36 16.77 2.61 10.12
CA SER A 36 16.11 2.63 8.82
C SER A 36 15.97 1.23 8.20
N ALA A 37 16.88 0.31 8.53
CA ALA A 37 16.82 -1.09 8.10
C ALA A 37 15.52 -1.80 8.53
N VAL A 38 14.94 -1.41 9.68
CA VAL A 38 13.68 -1.97 10.19
C VAL A 38 12.49 -1.61 9.32
N LEU A 39 12.58 -0.51 8.55
CA LEU A 39 11.51 -0.07 7.64
C LEU A 39 11.70 -0.56 6.21
N TYR A 40 12.94 -0.63 5.72
CA TYR A 40 13.21 -0.95 4.32
C TYR A 40 12.76 -2.36 3.94
N ASP A 41 13.11 -3.38 4.73
CA ASP A 41 12.77 -4.77 4.41
C ASP A 41 11.24 -5.01 4.35
N PRO A 42 10.44 -4.51 5.33
CA PRO A 42 8.98 -4.60 5.24
C PRO A 42 8.40 -3.83 4.05
N ILE A 43 8.90 -2.62 3.75
CA ILE A 43 8.45 -1.83 2.59
C ILE A 43 8.70 -2.60 1.29
N ILE A 44 9.92 -3.09 1.08
CA ILE A 44 10.30 -3.87 -0.11
C ILE A 44 9.42 -5.11 -0.22
N THR A 45 9.17 -5.80 0.88
CA THR A 45 8.30 -6.98 0.92
C THR A 45 6.87 -6.65 0.53
N ALA A 46 6.29 -5.56 1.02
CA ALA A 46 4.94 -5.10 0.64
C ALA A 46 4.84 -4.81 -0.87
N PHE A 47 5.86 -4.17 -1.44
CA PHE A 47 5.95 -3.94 -2.89
C PHE A 47 6.05 -5.25 -3.68
N LEU A 48 6.93 -6.17 -3.29
CA LEU A 48 7.09 -7.47 -3.96
C LEU A 48 5.80 -8.30 -3.92
N ASN A 49 5.11 -8.30 -2.79
CA ASN A 49 3.81 -8.97 -2.65
C ASN A 49 2.75 -8.35 -3.55
N THR A 50 2.72 -7.03 -3.64
CA THR A 50 1.80 -6.31 -4.55
C THR A 50 2.09 -6.65 -6.01
N ILE A 51 3.36 -6.65 -6.42
CA ILE A 51 3.77 -7.07 -7.78
C ILE A 51 3.34 -8.51 -8.06
N LYS A 52 3.51 -9.42 -7.10
CA LYS A 52 3.06 -10.82 -7.23
C LYS A 52 1.54 -10.91 -7.39
N LYS A 53 0.77 -10.12 -6.64
CA LYS A 53 -0.70 -10.04 -6.77
C LYS A 53 -1.12 -9.48 -8.13
N ILE A 54 -0.39 -8.51 -8.68
CA ILE A 54 -0.60 -7.99 -10.04
C ILE A 54 -0.32 -9.10 -11.07
N ASN A 55 0.83 -9.77 -10.98
CA ASN A 55 1.21 -10.85 -11.91
C ASN A 55 0.23 -12.03 -11.87
N ASN A 56 -0.34 -12.33 -10.71
CA ASN A 56 -1.37 -13.35 -10.55
C ASN A 56 -2.77 -12.88 -10.97
N GLY A 57 -2.92 -11.63 -11.42
CA GLY A 57 -4.19 -11.05 -11.82
C GLY A 57 -5.20 -10.89 -10.67
N ILE A 58 -4.73 -10.86 -9.42
CA ILE A 58 -5.55 -10.57 -8.23
C ILE A 58 -5.83 -9.07 -8.20
N ILE A 59 -4.78 -8.26 -8.35
CA ILE A 59 -4.91 -6.81 -8.56
C ILE A 59 -5.05 -6.58 -10.06
N ARG A 60 -6.13 -5.92 -10.46
CA ARG A 60 -6.39 -5.55 -11.84
C ARG A 60 -6.60 -4.05 -11.93
N ASN A 61 -6.18 -3.48 -13.05
CA ASN A 61 -6.54 -2.10 -13.35
C ASN A 61 -8.05 -2.09 -13.61
N GLU A 62 -8.81 -1.36 -12.80
CA GLU A 62 -10.22 -1.11 -13.12
C GLU A 62 -10.22 -0.20 -14.34
N THR A 63 -10.62 -0.74 -15.50
CA THR A 63 -10.79 0.06 -16.70
C THR A 63 -11.81 1.14 -16.37
N TRP A 64 -11.37 2.40 -16.33
CA TRP A 64 -12.28 3.54 -16.28
C TRP A 64 -13.12 3.50 -17.55
N THR A 65 -14.32 2.94 -17.46
CA THR A 65 -15.36 3.24 -18.43
C THR A 65 -15.77 4.68 -18.14
N LEU A 66 -15.19 5.61 -18.90
CA LEU A 66 -15.75 6.95 -19.03
C LEU A 66 -17.23 6.74 -19.37
N ARG A 67 -18.11 7.01 -18.41
CA ARG A 67 -19.55 7.04 -18.68
C ARG A 67 -19.74 8.16 -19.71
N ALA A 68 -20.08 7.75 -20.93
CA ALA A 68 -20.49 8.64 -22.01
C ALA A 68 -21.80 9.36 -21.64
#